data_AF-A0A956ARS0-F1
#
_entry.id   AF-A0A956ARS0-F1
#
_cell.length_a   1.000
_cell.length_b   1.000
_cell.length_c   1.000
_cell.angle_alpha   90.00
_cell.angle_beta   90.00
_cell.angle_gamma   90.00
#
_symmetry.space_group_name_H-M   'P 1'
#
loop_
_entity.id
_entity.type
_entity.pdbx_description
1 polymer ?
#
loop_
_entity_poly.entity_id
_entity_poly.type
_entity_poly.pdbx_seq_one_letter_code
_entity_poly.pdbx_strand_id
1 'polypeptide(L)'
;MSEAEFLAEIVRRADCGLLLDVNNVYVNARNHDLAEPGEGTRREPSEAPSAARREPEGVAARRRAVSNEADAGGAFGAAGDFPRGLPDSKAFIEALPLERVVQIHLAGHEDQGHVIIDTHGDRMVDPVLDLYAWTIARTGPVSTLIEWDNNIPGIEALVDEVERARGALR
;
A
#
# COMPACT_ATOMS: atom_id res chain seq x y z
N MET A 1 15.66 -13.01 0.15
CA MET A 1 14.70 -12.43 -0.81
C MET A 1 14.20 -11.15 -0.17
N SER A 2 14.34 -10.01 -0.85
CA SER A 2 13.73 -8.76 -0.41
C SER A 2 12.20 -8.83 -0.57
N GLU A 3 11.47 -7.92 0.07
CA GLU A 3 10.03 -7.82 -0.11
C GLU A 3 9.66 -7.53 -1.58
N ALA A 4 10.38 -6.65 -2.26
CA ALA A 4 10.16 -6.37 -3.69
C ALA A 4 10.41 -7.60 -4.57
N GLU A 5 11.46 -8.39 -4.29
CA GLU A 5 11.71 -9.67 -4.99
C GLU A 5 10.59 -10.67 -4.76
N PHE A 6 10.03 -10.71 -3.54
CA PHE A 6 8.91 -11.57 -3.20
C PHE A 6 7.64 -11.16 -3.94
N LEU A 7 7.31 -9.86 -3.96
CA LEU A 7 6.18 -9.31 -4.72
C LEU A 7 6.33 -9.58 -6.22
N ALA A 8 7.53 -9.39 -6.78
CA ALA A 8 7.81 -9.69 -8.18
C ALA A 8 7.54 -11.17 -8.51
N GLU A 9 7.95 -12.08 -7.64
CA GLU A 9 7.70 -13.51 -7.82
C GLU A 9 6.20 -13.86 -7.70
N ILE A 10 5.47 -13.23 -6.79
CA ILE A 10 4.00 -13.39 -6.69
C ILE A 10 3.33 -12.92 -7.98
N VAL A 11 3.60 -11.69 -8.40
CA VAL A 11 3.00 -11.09 -9.61
C VAL A 11 3.27 -11.95 -10.84
N ARG A 12 4.50 -12.48 -10.96
CA ARG A 12 4.88 -13.37 -12.06
C ARG A 12 4.16 -14.72 -12.00
N ARG A 13 4.06 -15.35 -10.83
CA ARG A 13 3.42 -16.67 -10.68
C ARG A 13 1.90 -16.62 -10.77
N ALA A 14 1.30 -15.55 -10.27
CA ALA A 14 -0.14 -15.34 -10.30
C ALA A 14 -0.63 -14.77 -11.65
N ASP A 15 0.30 -14.35 -12.52
CA ASP A 15 0.02 -13.68 -13.80
C ASP A 15 -0.98 -12.53 -13.65
N CYS A 16 -0.69 -11.63 -12.71
CA CYS A 16 -1.52 -10.46 -12.44
C CYS A 16 -0.74 -9.15 -12.65
N GLY A 17 -1.47 -8.04 -12.59
CA GLY A 17 -0.89 -6.71 -12.45
C GLY A 17 -0.70 -6.33 -10.99
N LEU A 18 0.08 -5.28 -10.75
CA LEU A 18 0.33 -4.69 -9.44
C LEU A 18 -0.49 -3.41 -9.29
N LEU A 19 -1.25 -3.31 -8.20
CA LEU A 19 -1.80 -2.05 -7.73
C LEU A 19 -0.78 -1.48 -6.76
N LEU A 20 -0.16 -0.35 -7.14
CA LEU A 20 0.88 0.27 -6.35
C LEU A 20 0.29 1.39 -5.51
N ASP A 21 0.25 1.18 -4.20
CA ASP A 21 -0.09 2.24 -3.25
C ASP A 21 1.17 3.02 -2.88
N VAL A 22 1.24 4.27 -3.36
CA VAL A 22 2.37 5.17 -3.10
C VAL A 22 2.34 5.70 -1.67
N ASN A 23 1.15 5.86 -1.08
CA ASN A 23 0.99 6.32 0.29
C ASN A 23 1.52 5.26 1.26
N ASN A 24 1.12 4.00 1.08
CA ASN A 24 1.58 2.90 1.91
C ASN A 24 3.11 2.74 1.87
N VAL A 25 3.72 2.84 0.68
CA VAL A 25 5.19 2.81 0.53
C VAL A 25 5.86 3.98 1.25
N TYR A 26 5.28 5.19 1.19
CA TYR A 26 5.78 6.34 1.92
C TYR A 26 5.68 6.13 3.45
N VAL A 27 4.52 5.73 3.94
CA VAL A 27 4.25 5.50 5.36
C VAL A 27 5.17 4.43 5.94
N ASN A 28 5.33 3.30 5.24
CA ASN A 28 6.21 2.21 5.69
C ASN A 28 7.66 2.68 5.79
N ALA A 29 8.21 3.34 4.76
CA ALA A 29 9.59 3.83 4.80
C ALA A 29 9.81 4.81 5.96
N ARG A 30 8.88 5.75 6.17
CA ARG A 30 8.95 6.71 7.28
C ARG A 30 8.90 6.04 8.65
N ASN A 31 8.01 5.06 8.83
CA ASN A 31 7.91 4.32 10.08
C ASN A 31 9.19 3.51 10.38
N HIS A 32 9.86 3.00 9.35
CA HIS A 32 11.16 2.32 9.52
C HIS A 32 12.28 3.29 9.90
N ASP A 33 12.31 4.50 9.33
CA ASP A 33 13.25 5.54 9.72
C ASP A 33 13.04 6.01 11.17
N LEU A 34 11.78 6.03 11.64
CA LEU A 34 11.43 6.37 13.03
C LEU A 34 11.77 5.26 14.03
N ALA A 35 11.99 4.02 13.58
CA ALA A 35 12.16 2.86 14.46
C ALA A 35 13.61 2.64 14.99
N GLU A 36 14.61 3.37 14.49
CA GLU A 36 16.02 3.23 14.89
C GLU A 36 16.60 4.53 15.51
N PRO A 37 17.30 4.50 16.66
CA PRO A 37 16.96 3.82 17.91
C PRO A 37 16.85 4.79 19.10
N GLY A 38 15.80 4.59 19.89
CA GLY A 38 15.62 5.11 21.25
C GLY A 38 14.49 4.35 21.94
N GLU A 39 14.78 3.13 22.41
CA GLU A 39 13.96 2.30 23.32
C GLU A 39 12.42 2.51 23.28
N GLY A 40 11.78 2.12 22.18
CA GLY A 40 10.33 1.90 22.15
C GLY A 40 10.02 0.46 22.49
N THR A 41 9.80 0.14 23.78
CA THR A 41 9.26 -1.15 24.19
C THR A 41 8.02 -1.48 23.35
N ARG A 42 8.05 -2.60 22.62
CA ARG A 42 6.87 -3.23 22.02
C ARG A 42 5.79 -3.32 23.10
N ARG A 43 4.80 -2.42 23.07
CA ARG A 43 3.59 -2.62 23.87
C ARG A 43 2.78 -3.66 23.12
N GLU A 44 2.58 -4.81 23.76
CA GLU A 44 1.60 -5.81 23.32
C GLU A 44 0.27 -5.10 23.04
N PRO A 45 -0.46 -5.44 21.96
CA PRO A 45 -1.74 -4.82 21.67
C PRO A 45 -2.65 -5.03 22.88
N SER A 46 -3.09 -3.95 23.53
CA SER A 46 -4.17 -4.08 24.50
C SER A 46 -5.39 -4.58 23.71
N GLU A 47 -5.94 -5.72 24.14
CA GLU A 47 -7.13 -6.32 23.53
C GLU A 47 -8.19 -5.24 23.28
N ALA A 48 -8.41 -4.89 22.01
CA ALA A 48 -9.55 -4.07 21.63
C ALA A 48 -10.81 -4.86 21.98
N PRO A 49 -11.80 -4.26 22.66
CA PRO A 49 -13.03 -4.97 22.98
C PRO A 49 -13.68 -5.47 21.68
N SER A 50 -13.91 -6.78 21.63
CA SER A 50 -14.55 -7.49 20.52
C SER A 50 -15.91 -6.85 20.20
N ALA A 51 -15.93 -5.95 19.22
CA ALA A 51 -17.16 -5.52 18.59
C ALA A 51 -17.60 -6.65 17.66
N ALA A 52 -18.64 -7.38 18.07
CA ALA A 52 -19.25 -8.43 17.26
C ALA A 52 -19.58 -7.88 15.86
N ARG A 53 -18.83 -8.32 14.85
CA ARG A 53 -19.13 -8.07 13.44
C ARG A 53 -20.47 -8.76 13.15
N ARG A 54 -21.53 -7.98 12.96
CA ARG A 54 -22.75 -8.49 12.34
C ARG A 54 -22.53 -8.51 10.84
N GLU A 55 -22.42 -9.70 10.28
CA GLU A 55 -22.52 -9.94 8.84
C GLU A 55 -23.87 -9.35 8.34
N PRO A 56 -23.89 -8.47 7.34
CA PRO A 56 -25.14 -8.09 6.71
C PRO A 56 -25.68 -9.29 5.93
N GLU A 57 -26.87 -9.78 6.30
CA GLU A 57 -27.60 -10.80 5.57
C GLU A 57 -27.84 -10.31 4.14
N GLY A 58 -27.15 -10.90 3.15
CA GLY A 58 -27.41 -10.60 1.73
C GLY A 58 -26.29 -10.86 0.72
N VAL A 59 -25.03 -10.99 1.11
CA VAL A 59 -23.93 -11.23 0.14
C VAL A 59 -23.68 -12.73 -0.07
N ALA A 60 -24.74 -13.45 -0.40
CA ALA A 60 -24.68 -14.85 -0.81
C ALA A 60 -24.97 -14.97 -2.32
N ALA A 61 -24.03 -14.56 -3.19
CA ALA A 61 -23.96 -15.10 -4.54
C ALA A 61 -22.65 -14.72 -5.27
N ARG A 62 -22.02 -15.76 -5.84
CA ARG A 62 -20.95 -15.78 -6.87
C ARG A 62 -19.52 -16.02 -6.38
N ARG A 63 -19.32 -17.12 -5.65
CA ARG A 63 -18.09 -17.92 -5.81
C ARG A 63 -18.17 -18.66 -7.14
N ARG A 64 -17.52 -18.18 -8.20
CA ARG A 64 -17.15 -19.07 -9.31
C ARG A 64 -16.06 -19.99 -8.77
N ALA A 65 -16.29 -21.30 -8.87
CA ALA A 65 -15.29 -22.30 -8.57
C ALA A 65 -14.13 -22.12 -9.56
N VAL A 66 -12.99 -21.62 -9.06
CA VAL A 66 -11.71 -21.82 -9.72
C VAL A 66 -11.31 -23.24 -9.35
N SER A 67 -11.35 -24.14 -10.33
CA SER A 67 -10.79 -25.48 -10.20
C SER A 67 -9.29 -25.34 -9.97
N ASN A 68 -8.86 -25.65 -8.75
CA ASN A 68 -7.46 -25.64 -8.36
C ASN A 68 -6.83 -26.93 -8.88
N GLU A 69 -6.22 -26.89 -10.07
CA GLU A 69 -5.23 -27.90 -10.43
C GLU A 69 -3.96 -27.55 -9.65
N ALA A 70 -3.87 -28.14 -8.45
CA ALA A 70 -2.67 -28.11 -7.63
C ALA A 70 -1.62 -29.02 -8.27
N ASP A 71 -0.79 -28.45 -9.14
CA ASP A 71 0.46 -29.11 -9.54
C ASP A 71 1.59 -28.08 -9.72
N ALA A 72 2.20 -27.73 -8.58
CA ALA A 72 3.59 -27.30 -8.50
C ALA A 72 3.99 -27.31 -7.03
N GLY A 73 4.73 -28.34 -6.61
CA GLY A 73 5.39 -28.42 -5.30
C GLY A 73 6.53 -27.39 -5.16
N GLY A 74 6.20 -26.11 -5.19
CA GLY A 74 7.10 -25.03 -4.77
C GLY A 74 6.89 -24.79 -3.28
N ALA A 75 7.85 -25.21 -2.46
CA ALA A 75 7.89 -24.83 -1.05
C ALA A 75 7.82 -23.30 -0.93
N PHE A 76 6.68 -22.77 -0.47
CA PHE A 76 6.68 -21.46 0.16
C PHE A 76 7.52 -21.64 1.42
N GLY A 77 8.76 -21.14 1.37
CA GLY A 77 9.65 -21.14 2.53
C GLY A 77 8.93 -20.53 3.73
N ALA A 78 9.24 -21.03 4.92
CA ALA A 78 8.81 -20.41 6.17
C ALA A 78 9.02 -18.89 6.10
N ALA A 79 8.12 -18.11 6.74
CA ALA A 79 8.15 -16.65 6.81
C ALA A 79 9.60 -16.15 6.78
N GLY A 80 10.02 -15.66 5.63
CA GLY A 80 11.42 -15.31 5.39
C GLY A 80 11.82 -14.24 6.39
N ASP A 81 13.03 -14.34 6.92
CA ASP A 81 13.69 -13.26 7.65
C ASP A 81 13.88 -12.10 6.66
N PHE A 82 12.85 -11.27 6.50
CA PHE A 82 12.91 -10.08 5.67
C PHE A 82 13.96 -9.15 6.31
N PRO A 83 14.90 -8.60 5.53
CA PRO A 83 15.91 -7.70 6.05
C PRO A 83 15.25 -6.59 6.89
N ARG A 84 15.72 -6.40 8.13
CA ARG A 84 15.27 -5.26 8.97
C ARG A 84 15.67 -3.96 8.28
N GLY A 85 14.69 -3.08 8.09
CA GLY A 85 14.83 -1.80 7.39
C GLY A 85 14.32 -1.91 5.96
N LEU A 86 13.09 -1.46 5.70
CA LEU A 86 12.66 -1.20 4.33
C LEU A 86 13.59 -0.12 3.74
N PRO A 87 14.00 -0.25 2.46
CA PRO A 87 14.77 0.80 1.80
C PRO A 87 13.93 2.09 1.72
N ASP A 88 14.59 3.22 1.44
CA ASP A 88 13.87 4.47 1.15
C ASP A 88 12.76 4.21 0.12
N SER A 89 11.64 4.92 0.23
CA SER A 89 10.46 4.70 -0.62
C SER A 89 10.79 4.61 -2.11
N LYS A 90 11.74 5.42 -2.61
CA LYS A 90 12.17 5.39 -4.01
C LYS A 90 12.90 4.09 -4.31
N ALA A 91 13.90 3.72 -3.52
CA ALA A 91 14.62 2.47 -3.69
C ALA A 91 13.71 1.23 -3.60
N PHE A 92 12.66 1.24 -2.77
CA PHE A 92 11.64 0.19 -2.78
C PHE A 92 10.91 0.11 -4.12
N ILE A 93 10.42 1.25 -4.62
CA ILE A 93 9.69 1.32 -5.89
C ILE A 93 10.57 0.92 -7.08
N GLU A 94 11.85 1.31 -7.13
CA GLU A 94 12.76 0.90 -8.22
C GLU A 94 13.01 -0.62 -8.25
N ALA A 95 12.84 -1.30 -7.13
CA ALA A 95 12.99 -2.75 -7.04
C ALA A 95 11.72 -3.54 -7.44
N LEU A 96 10.58 -2.87 -7.59
CA LEU A 96 9.33 -3.50 -8.05
C LEU A 96 9.33 -3.73 -9.57
N PRO A 97 8.55 -4.71 -10.08
CA PRO A 97 8.35 -4.89 -11.52
C PRO A 97 7.44 -3.78 -12.06
N LEU A 98 7.99 -2.58 -12.29
CA LEU A 98 7.21 -1.38 -12.64
C LEU A 98 6.40 -1.53 -13.92
N GLU A 99 6.83 -2.38 -14.86
CA GLU A 99 6.09 -2.74 -16.06
C GLU A 99 4.78 -3.52 -15.78
N ARG A 100 4.64 -4.06 -14.56
CA ARG A 100 3.43 -4.74 -14.10
C ARG A 100 2.50 -3.82 -13.31
N VAL A 101 2.88 -2.57 -13.03
CA VAL A 101 2.01 -1.62 -12.34
C VAL A 101 0.87 -1.20 -13.27
N VAL A 102 -0.35 -1.58 -12.92
CA VAL A 102 -1.56 -1.31 -13.74
C VAL A 102 -2.45 -0.21 -13.18
N GLN A 103 -2.27 0.10 -11.89
CA GLN A 103 -2.93 1.21 -11.22
C GLN A 103 -2.06 1.73 -10.09
N ILE A 104 -2.09 3.04 -9.86
CA ILE A 104 -1.51 3.68 -8.67
C ILE A 104 -2.64 4.15 -7.75
N HIS A 105 -2.50 3.88 -6.46
CA HIS A 105 -3.36 4.42 -5.40
C HIS A 105 -2.64 5.57 -4.70
N LEU A 106 -3.39 6.64 -4.44
CA LEU A 106 -2.94 7.81 -3.70
C LEU A 106 -3.91 8.14 -2.59
N ALA A 107 -3.40 8.33 -1.39
CA ALA A 107 -4.20 8.62 -0.22
C ALA A 107 -3.43 9.56 0.73
N GLY A 108 -4.15 10.12 1.70
CA GLY A 108 -3.54 10.71 2.90
C GLY A 108 -3.44 9.70 4.04
N HIS A 109 -2.77 10.11 5.12
CA HIS A 109 -2.51 9.30 6.30
C HIS A 109 -2.59 10.15 7.56
N GLU A 110 -2.69 9.49 8.71
CA GLU A 110 -2.62 10.14 10.01
C GLU A 110 -1.19 10.07 10.56
N ASP A 111 -0.59 11.23 10.86
CA ASP A 111 0.73 11.31 11.49
C ASP A 111 0.59 11.54 13.00
N GLN A 112 1.04 10.59 13.81
CA GLN A 112 1.05 10.67 15.28
C GLN A 112 2.43 11.05 15.85
N GLY A 113 3.35 11.50 14.99
CA GLY A 113 4.71 11.96 15.30
C GLY A 113 5.73 10.86 15.58
N HIS A 114 5.31 9.76 16.19
CA HIS A 114 6.14 8.58 16.48
C HIS A 114 5.80 7.38 15.59
N VAL A 115 4.67 7.45 14.91
CA VAL A 115 4.18 6.49 13.93
C VAL A 115 3.22 7.21 13.00
N ILE A 116 3.26 6.84 11.73
CA ILE A 116 2.31 7.26 10.72
C ILE A 116 1.37 6.07 10.45
N ILE A 117 0.08 6.32 10.52
CA ILE A 117 -0.95 5.30 10.30
C ILE A 117 -1.56 5.54 8.92
N ASP A 118 -1.54 4.50 8.09
CA ASP A 118 -2.12 4.49 6.76
C ASP A 118 -3.65 4.39 6.83
N THR A 119 -4.30 5.51 7.16
CA THR A 119 -5.75 5.57 7.46
C THR A 119 -6.63 5.81 6.24
N HIS A 120 -6.06 6.27 5.12
CA HIS A 120 -6.76 6.75 3.92
C HIS A 120 -7.95 7.69 4.23
N GLY A 121 -7.82 8.46 5.32
CA GLY A 121 -8.91 9.25 5.88
C GLY A 121 -8.67 10.75 5.88
N ASP A 122 -7.58 11.19 5.27
CA ASP A 122 -7.12 12.58 5.25
C ASP A 122 -6.57 12.98 3.86
N ARG A 123 -6.26 14.26 3.69
CA ARG A 123 -5.66 14.80 2.45
C ARG A 123 -4.25 14.29 2.23
N MET A 124 -3.86 14.16 0.96
CA MET A 124 -2.48 13.83 0.59
C MET A 124 -1.53 14.92 1.08
N VAL A 125 -0.35 14.53 1.55
CA VAL A 125 0.73 15.45 1.88
C VAL A 125 1.67 15.63 0.69
N ASP A 126 2.34 16.78 0.59
CA ASP A 126 3.22 17.08 -0.55
C ASP A 126 4.32 16.01 -0.78
N PRO A 127 4.96 15.42 0.25
CA PRO A 127 5.91 14.32 0.03
C PRO A 127 5.32 13.08 -0.69
N VAL A 128 4.04 12.78 -0.49
CA VAL A 128 3.35 11.67 -1.20
C VAL A 128 3.12 12.07 -2.65
N LEU A 129 2.74 13.32 -2.91
CA LEU A 129 2.59 13.86 -4.27
C LEU A 129 3.93 13.90 -5.03
N ASP A 130 5.02 14.25 -4.35
CA ASP A 130 6.37 14.24 -4.91
C ASP A 130 6.82 12.81 -5.27
N LEU A 131 6.57 11.85 -4.38
CA LEU A 131 6.85 10.44 -4.63
C LEU A 131 6.00 9.89 -5.79
N TYR A 132 4.73 10.29 -5.87
CA TYR A 132 3.84 9.95 -6.97
C TYR A 132 4.35 10.47 -8.31
N ALA A 133 4.69 11.75 -8.41
CA ALA A 133 5.22 12.33 -9.65
C ALA A 133 6.52 11.63 -10.09
N TRP A 134 7.39 11.35 -9.13
CA TRP A 134 8.63 10.60 -9.37
C TRP A 134 8.38 9.16 -9.83
N THR A 135 7.30 8.53 -9.34
CA THR A 135 6.89 7.15 -9.71
C THR A 135 6.31 7.12 -11.11
N ILE A 136 5.41 8.05 -11.45
CA ILE A 136 4.82 8.20 -12.79
C ILE A 136 5.91 8.39 -13.85
N ALA A 137 6.98 9.13 -13.55
CA ALA A 137 8.11 9.30 -14.45
C ALA A 137 8.84 7.98 -14.81
N ARG A 138 8.64 6.90 -14.03
CA ARG A 138 9.27 5.58 -14.23
C ARG A 138 8.31 4.54 -14.78
N THR A 139 7.06 4.53 -14.31
CA THR A 139 6.03 3.62 -14.82
C THR A 139 5.50 4.06 -16.19
N GLY A 140 5.66 5.34 -16.52
CA GLY A 140 4.84 5.99 -17.55
C GLY A 140 3.42 6.26 -17.04
N PRO A 141 2.53 6.80 -17.89
CA PRO A 141 1.16 7.07 -17.51
C PRO A 141 0.42 5.79 -17.13
N VAL A 142 0.00 5.69 -15.88
CA VAL A 142 -0.81 4.59 -15.35
C VAL A 142 -2.08 5.17 -14.71
N SER A 143 -3.18 4.42 -14.76
CA SER A 143 -4.42 4.80 -14.09
C SER A 143 -4.15 5.12 -12.63
N THR A 144 -4.62 6.26 -12.14
CA THR A 144 -4.42 6.69 -10.75
C THR A 144 -5.76 6.87 -10.08
N LEU A 145 -5.91 6.26 -8.91
CA LEU A 145 -7.11 6.34 -8.07
C LEU A 145 -6.75 7.09 -6.79
N ILE A 146 -7.53 8.14 -6.49
CA ILE A 146 -7.48 8.77 -5.18
C ILE A 146 -8.30 7.87 -4.24
N GLU A 147 -7.62 7.24 -3.30
CA GLU A 147 -8.20 6.32 -2.32
C GLU A 147 -8.60 7.09 -1.07
N TRP A 148 -9.85 6.86 -0.65
CA TRP A 148 -10.43 7.45 0.55
C TRP A 148 -11.47 6.46 1.11
N ASP A 149 -11.12 5.74 2.17
CA ASP A 149 -11.95 4.64 2.71
C ASP A 149 -12.62 4.96 4.07
N ASN A 150 -12.14 6.00 4.76
CA ASN A 150 -12.63 6.44 6.06
C ASN A 150 -12.80 7.97 6.09
N ASN A 151 -13.67 8.53 6.95
CA ASN A 151 -13.88 9.98 7.06
C ASN A 151 -14.11 10.68 5.69
N ILE A 152 -14.94 10.07 4.84
CA ILE A 152 -15.10 10.47 3.44
C ILE A 152 -15.60 11.92 3.35
N PRO A 153 -14.88 12.83 2.65
CA PRO A 153 -15.22 14.24 2.61
C PRO A 153 -16.28 14.52 1.52
N GLY A 154 -16.71 15.78 1.45
CA GLY A 154 -17.56 16.23 0.34
C GLY A 154 -16.84 16.15 -1.01
N ILE A 155 -17.62 16.05 -2.08
CA ILE A 155 -17.12 15.88 -3.46
C ILE A 155 -16.12 16.98 -3.87
N GLU A 156 -16.32 18.23 -3.44
CA GLU A 156 -15.42 19.34 -3.76
C GLU A 156 -14.00 19.09 -3.22
N ALA A 157 -13.87 18.54 -2.01
CA ALA A 157 -12.57 18.22 -1.45
C ALA A 157 -11.88 17.08 -2.23
N LEU A 158 -12.64 16.08 -2.72
CA LEU A 158 -12.09 15.02 -3.57
C LEU A 158 -11.65 15.56 -4.93
N VAL A 159 -12.41 16.49 -5.50
CA VAL A 159 -12.03 17.17 -6.75
C VAL A 159 -10.76 18.00 -6.55
N ASP A 160 -10.64 18.71 -5.43
CA ASP A 160 -9.41 19.43 -5.08
C ASP A 160 -8.20 18.49 -5.02
N GLU A 161 -8.34 17.32 -4.39
CA GLU A 161 -7.26 16.32 -4.32
C GLU A 161 -6.88 15.77 -5.70
N VAL A 162 -7.86 15.54 -6.58
CA VAL A 162 -7.60 15.17 -7.97
C VAL A 162 -6.81 16.26 -8.70
N GLU A 163 -7.16 17.53 -8.51
CA GLU A 163 -6.41 18.65 -9.12
C GLU A 163 -5.00 18.79 -8.55
N ARG A 164 -4.80 18.54 -7.26
CA ARG A 164 -3.45 18.49 -6.65
C ARG A 164 -2.61 17.38 -7.26
N ALA A 165 -3.15 16.16 -7.40
CA ALA A 165 -2.45 15.05 -8.04
C ALA A 165 -2.12 15.35 -9.52
N ARG A 166 -3.04 15.98 -10.26
CA ARG A 166 -2.78 16.45 -11.63
C ARG A 166 -1.70 17.52 -11.69
N GLY A 167 -1.71 18.44 -10.72
CA GLY A 167 -0.74 19.52 -10.60
C GLY A 167 0.68 19.03 -10.37
N ALA A 168 0.84 17.96 -9.58
CA ALA A 168 2.15 17.33 -9.31
C ALA A 168 2.83 16.74 -10.55
N LEU A 169 2.08 16.48 -11.63
CA LEU A 169 2.60 15.92 -12.89
C LEU A 169 2.98 16.96 -13.94
N ARG A 170 2.80 18.25 -13.67
CA ARG A 170 3.01 19.34 -14.66
C ARG A 170 4.41 19.93 -14.63
#